data_AF-A0A1T5CX20-F1
#
_entry.id   AF-A0A1T5CX20-F1
#
_cell.length_a   1.000
_cell.length_b   1.000
_cell.length_c   1.000
_cell.angle_alpha   90.00
_cell.angle_beta   90.00
_cell.angle_gamma   90.00
#
_symmetry.space_group_name_H-M   'P 1'
#
loop_
_entity.id
_entity.type
_entity.pdbx_description
1 polymer ?
#
loop_
_entity_poly.entity_id
_entity_poly.type
_entity_poly.pdbx_seq_one_letter_code
_entity_poly.pdbx_strand_id
1 'polypeptide(L)'
;MTKEHWIRLNDLLVKNYEVFQQNYKDSNTGTTPKRRRLASRNAGFAVGRAEWYISEHEGCKLLLADYLATKSYGREEFFQPNYFVTDMREFLKIVENTIISVEQRSA
;
A
#
# COMPACT_ATOMS: atom_id res chain seq x y z
N MET A 1 -14.72 6.95 9.68
CA MET A 1 -14.91 6.63 8.24
C MET A 1 -16.10 5.70 8.11
N THR A 2 -16.94 5.86 7.08
CA THR A 2 -18.02 4.91 6.78
C THR A 2 -17.47 3.65 6.12
N LYS A 3 -18.29 2.60 6.02
CA LYS A 3 -17.93 1.34 5.35
C LYS A 3 -17.56 1.57 3.88
N GLU A 4 -18.34 2.37 3.18
CA GLU A 4 -18.15 2.69 1.76
C GLU A 4 -16.83 3.43 1.53
N HIS A 5 -16.46 4.33 2.45
CA HIS A 5 -15.16 5.01 2.39
C HIS A 5 -14.00 4.04 2.59
N TRP A 6 -14.12 3.06 3.49
CA TRP A 6 -13.09 2.04 3.67
C TRP A 6 -12.96 1.12 2.47
N ILE A 7 -14.08 0.66 1.88
CA ILE A 7 -14.06 -0.19 0.68
C ILE A 7 -13.37 0.55 -0.47
N ARG A 8 -13.79 1.79 -0.74
CA ARG A 8 -13.19 2.60 -1.82
C ARG A 8 -11.70 2.84 -1.60
N LEU A 9 -11.28 3.09 -0.36
CA LEU A 9 -9.86 3.24 -0.04
C LEU A 9 -9.10 1.94 -0.30
N ASN A 10 -9.62 0.79 0.17
CA ASN A 10 -8.98 -0.51 -0.03
C ASN A 10 -8.80 -0.83 -1.54
N ASP A 11 -9.83 -0.62 -2.35
CA ASP A 11 -9.77 -0.84 -3.80
C ASP A 11 -8.66 -0.02 -4.47
N LEU A 12 -8.49 1.25 -4.05
CA LEU A 12 -7.43 2.12 -4.55
C LEU A 12 -6.04 1.64 -4.13
N LEU A 13 -5.89 1.17 -2.88
CA LEU A 13 -4.63 0.65 -2.37
C LEU A 13 -4.24 -0.67 -3.06
N VAL A 14 -5.19 -1.59 -3.22
CA VAL A 14 -5.01 -2.86 -3.96
C VAL A 14 -4.56 -2.58 -5.39
N LYS A 15 -5.29 -1.72 -6.11
CA LYS A 15 -4.95 -1.36 -7.50
C LYS A 15 -3.55 -0.78 -7.64
N ASN A 16 -3.13 0.09 -6.72
CA ASN A 16 -1.78 0.64 -6.76
C ASN A 16 -0.73 -0.43 -6.42
N TYR A 17 -1.02 -1.32 -5.47
CA TYR A 17 -0.11 -2.42 -5.14
C TYR A 17 0.09 -3.39 -6.32
N GLU A 18 -0.96 -3.70 -7.08
CA GLU A 18 -0.86 -4.50 -8.31
C GLU A 18 0.01 -3.84 -9.38
N VAL A 19 -0.20 -2.53 -9.61
CA VAL A 19 0.62 -1.74 -10.54
C VAL A 19 2.08 -1.73 -10.09
N PHE A 20 2.32 -1.57 -8.78
CA PHE A 20 3.65 -1.66 -8.20
C PHE A 20 4.28 -3.04 -8.46
N GLN A 21 3.61 -4.15 -8.13
CA GLN A 21 4.14 -5.51 -8.32
C GLN A 21 4.54 -5.77 -9.77
N GLN A 22 3.68 -5.41 -10.71
CA GLN A 22 3.94 -5.60 -12.14
C GLN A 22 5.17 -4.80 -12.62
N ASN A 23 5.27 -3.53 -12.21
CA ASN A 23 6.36 -2.66 -12.64
C ASN A 23 7.67 -2.93 -11.88
N TYR A 24 7.62 -3.34 -10.62
CA TYR A 24 8.79 -3.70 -9.82
C TYR A 24 9.45 -4.97 -10.37
N LYS A 25 8.66 -5.94 -10.84
CA LYS A 25 9.19 -7.09 -11.57
C LYS A 25 9.89 -6.64 -12.86
N ASP A 26 9.20 -5.86 -13.69
CA ASP A 26 9.72 -5.38 -14.98
C ASP A 26 10.92 -4.43 -14.85
N SER A 27 11.08 -3.71 -13.72
CA SER A 27 12.26 -2.90 -13.47
C SER A 27 13.53 -3.73 -13.28
N ASN A 28 13.38 -4.97 -12.79
CA ASN A 28 14.48 -5.90 -12.57
C ASN A 28 14.73 -6.82 -13.78
N THR A 29 13.65 -7.30 -14.42
CA THR A 29 13.75 -8.31 -15.49
C THR A 29 13.59 -7.75 -16.90
N GLY A 30 13.34 -6.44 -17.05
CA GLY A 30 13.11 -5.81 -18.35
C GLY A 30 14.32 -5.96 -19.29
N THR A 31 14.05 -6.37 -20.53
CA THR A 31 15.09 -6.70 -21.53
C THR A 31 15.87 -5.48 -22.03
N THR A 32 15.28 -4.28 -21.98
CA THR A 32 15.95 -3.05 -22.41
C THR A 32 16.10 -2.04 -21.26
N PRO A 33 17.19 -1.24 -21.23
CA PRO A 33 17.35 -0.19 -20.24
C PRO A 33 16.20 0.82 -20.22
N LYS A 34 15.63 1.15 -21.39
CA LYS A 34 14.47 2.06 -21.49
C LYS A 34 13.23 1.49 -20.78
N ARG A 35 12.93 0.19 -20.97
CA ARG A 35 11.81 -0.48 -20.31
C ARG A 35 12.00 -0.54 -18.80
N ARG A 36 13.20 -0.91 -18.33
CA ARG A 36 13.49 -0.96 -16.88
C ARG A 36 13.32 0.40 -16.21
N ARG A 37 13.81 1.48 -16.83
CA ARG A 37 13.64 2.85 -16.31
C ARG A 37 12.17 3.28 -16.26
N LEU A 38 11.40 3.00 -17.31
CA LEU A 38 9.97 3.30 -17.33
C LEU A 38 9.23 2.53 -16.23
N ALA A 39 9.52 1.24 -16.09
CA ALA A 39 8.92 0.39 -15.07
C ALA A 39 9.28 0.88 -13.65
N SER A 40 10.54 1.20 -13.38
CA SER A 40 10.96 1.76 -12.09
C SER A 40 10.21 3.06 -11.75
N ARG A 41 10.06 3.97 -12.72
CA ARG A 41 9.28 5.20 -12.53
C ARG A 41 7.81 4.92 -12.23
N ASN A 42 7.20 3.99 -12.94
CA ASN A 42 5.80 3.61 -12.72
C ASN A 42 5.58 2.93 -11.36
N ALA A 43 6.53 2.10 -10.92
CA ALA A 43 6.51 1.51 -9.58
C ALA A 43 6.56 2.62 -8.50
N GLY A 44 7.45 3.61 -8.66
CA GLY A 44 7.51 4.78 -7.78
C GLY A 44 6.20 5.59 -7.77
N PHE A 45 5.56 5.81 -8.92
CA PHE A 45 4.26 6.49 -8.97
C PHE A 45 3.12 5.71 -8.32
N ALA A 46 3.17 4.38 -8.35
CA ALA A 46 2.19 3.55 -7.65
C ALA A 46 2.34 3.66 -6.13
N VAL A 47 3.58 3.61 -5.64
CA VAL A 47 3.92 3.83 -4.22
C VAL A 47 3.42 5.21 -3.77
N GLY A 48 3.83 6.29 -4.43
CA GLY A 48 3.47 7.64 -4.01
C GLY A 48 1.96 7.91 -4.03
N ARG A 49 1.21 7.31 -4.97
CA ARG A 49 -0.26 7.43 -4.97
C ARG A 49 -0.91 6.71 -3.80
N ALA A 50 -0.46 5.51 -3.48
CA ALA A 50 -0.99 4.77 -2.35
C ALA A 50 -0.63 5.43 -1.02
N GLU A 51 0.58 5.97 -0.87
CA GLU A 51 0.95 6.78 0.29
C GLU A 51 0.08 8.01 0.43
N TRP A 52 -0.19 8.72 -0.67
CA TRP A 52 -1.11 9.85 -0.66
C TRP A 52 -2.51 9.43 -0.21
N TYR A 53 -3.06 8.33 -0.72
CA TYR A 53 -4.36 7.83 -0.26
C TYR A 53 -4.36 7.50 1.24
N ILE A 54 -3.28 6.91 1.76
CA ILE A 54 -3.14 6.64 3.19
C ILE A 54 -3.09 7.96 3.96
N SER A 55 -2.30 8.94 3.53
CA SER A 55 -2.08 10.19 4.28
C SER A 55 -3.34 11.04 4.41
N GLU A 56 -4.20 11.02 3.40
CA GLU A 56 -5.48 11.75 3.38
C GLU A 56 -6.54 11.12 4.31
N HIS A 57 -6.33 9.89 4.81
CA HIS A 57 -7.32 9.17 5.62
C HIS A 57 -6.75 8.81 7.00
N GLU A 58 -7.15 9.58 8.02
CA GLU A 58 -6.65 9.44 9.41
C GLU A 58 -6.73 8.00 9.95
N GLY A 59 -7.86 7.32 9.73
CA GLY A 59 -8.02 5.92 10.16
C GLY A 59 -7.00 4.98 9.53
N CYS A 60 -6.65 5.20 8.26
CA CYS A 60 -5.67 4.37 7.55
C CYS A 60 -4.23 4.67 7.99
N LYS A 61 -3.90 5.95 8.27
CA LYS A 61 -2.62 6.33 8.88
C LYS A 61 -2.40 5.65 10.22
N LEU A 62 -3.41 5.66 11.09
CA LEU A 62 -3.33 5.03 12.41
C LEU A 62 -3.14 3.52 12.30
N LEU A 63 -3.91 2.84 11.43
CA LEU A 63 -3.73 1.41 11.17
C LEU A 63 -2.33 1.08 10.66
N LEU A 64 -1.78 1.91 9.75
CA LEU A 64 -0.43 1.70 9.23
C LEU A 64 0.60 1.91 10.34
N ALA A 65 0.46 2.95 11.15
CA ALA A 65 1.36 3.22 12.27
C ALA A 65 1.37 2.06 13.29
N ASP A 66 0.19 1.55 13.65
CA ASP A 66 0.04 0.40 14.55
C ASP A 66 0.69 -0.85 13.95
N TYR A 67 0.39 -1.16 12.68
CA TYR A 67 1.00 -2.28 11.97
C TYR A 67 2.53 -2.19 11.97
N LEU A 68 3.09 -1.04 11.60
CA LEU A 68 4.53 -0.85 11.54
C LEU A 68 5.20 -0.93 12.92
N ALA A 69 4.52 -0.47 13.97
CA ALA A 69 5.01 -0.62 15.34
C ALA A 69 5.20 -2.09 15.74
N THR A 70 4.39 -3.01 15.20
CA THR A 70 4.55 -4.46 15.46
C THR A 70 5.73 -5.10 14.71
N LYS A 71 6.19 -4.48 13.62
CA LYS A 71 7.25 -5.03 12.75
C LYS A 71 8.66 -4.62 13.19
N SER A 72 8.81 -3.89 14.30
CA SER A 72 10.09 -3.37 14.79
C SER A 72 10.86 -2.51 13.77
N TYR A 73 10.17 -1.89 12.80
CA TYR A 73 10.79 -0.87 11.98
C TYR A 73 11.17 0.32 12.87
N GLY A 74 12.45 0.71 12.85
CA GLY A 74 12.84 2.00 13.42
C GLY A 74 12.12 3.10 12.65
N ARG A 75 11.71 4.20 13.31
CA ARG A 75 11.08 5.37 12.65
C ARG A 75 11.90 5.93 11.47
N GLU A 76 13.17 5.56 11.37
CA GLU A 76 14.13 6.00 10.36
C GLU A 76 14.21 5.08 9.13
N GLU A 77 13.55 3.92 9.10
CA GLU A 77 13.54 2.98 7.97
C GLU A 77 12.41 3.24 6.97
N PHE A 78 11.93 4.49 6.89
CA PHE A 78 11.04 4.97 5.84
C PHE A 78 11.76 5.11 4.48
N PHE A 79 12.71 4.21 4.17
CA PHE A 79 13.21 4.04 2.82
C PHE A 79 12.21 3.20 2.04
N GLN A 80 11.26 3.90 1.41
CA GLN A 80 10.66 3.46 0.14
C GLN A 80 11.77 2.81 -0.71
N PRO A 81 11.70 1.50 -1.03
CA PRO A 81 10.51 0.74 -1.41
C PRO A 81 10.24 -0.53 -0.58
N ASN A 82 10.94 -0.75 0.55
CA ASN A 82 10.95 -2.08 1.17
C ASN A 82 9.58 -2.51 1.69
N TYR A 83 8.88 -1.68 2.45
CA TYR A 83 7.54 -2.04 2.97
C TYR A 83 6.52 -2.35 1.85
N PHE A 84 6.61 -1.65 0.71
CA PHE A 84 5.74 -1.94 -0.43
C PHE A 84 6.04 -3.32 -1.02
N VAL A 85 7.31 -3.75 -1.02
CA VAL A 85 7.71 -5.08 -1.48
C VAL A 85 7.26 -6.15 -0.48
N THR A 86 7.53 -5.95 0.81
CA THR A 86 7.47 -7.00 1.84
C THR A 86 6.12 -7.06 2.57
N ASP A 87 5.53 -5.91 2.88
CA ASP A 87 4.51 -5.80 3.92
C ASP A 87 3.15 -5.32 3.43
N MET A 88 3.08 -4.64 2.29
CA MET A 88 1.84 -4.04 1.80
C MET A 88 0.70 -5.06 1.66
N ARG A 89 1.01 -6.31 1.28
CA ARG A 89 0.01 -7.38 1.21
C ARG A 89 -0.62 -7.69 2.58
N GLU A 90 0.18 -7.70 3.64
CA GLU A 90 -0.30 -7.96 4.99
C GLU A 90 -1.10 -6.77 5.51
N PHE A 91 -0.62 -5.55 5.26
CA PHE A 91 -1.36 -4.33 5.57
C PHE A 91 -2.74 -4.27 4.89
N LEU A 92 -2.84 -4.62 3.61
CA LEU A 92 -4.12 -4.69 2.89
C LEU A 92 -5.12 -5.65 3.56
N LYS A 93 -4.66 -6.80 4.08
CA LYS A 93 -5.52 -7.72 4.84
C LYS A 93 -6.04 -7.10 6.15
N ILE A 94 -5.24 -6.26 6.81
CA ILE A 94 -5.68 -5.54 8.01
C ILE A 94 -6.79 -4.55 7.67
N VAL A 95 -6.67 -3.87 6.53
CA VAL A 95 -7.72 -2.97 6.01
C VAL A 95 -8.99 -3.76 5.70
N GLU A 96 -8.89 -4.91 5.03
CA GLU A 96 -10.02 -5.82 4.76
C GLU A 96 -10.71 -6.28 6.05
N ASN A 97 -9.94 -6.72 7.04
CA ASN A 97 -10.47 -7.12 8.35
C ASN A 97 -11.18 -5.97 9.07
N THR A 98 -10.66 -4.74 8.91
CA THR A 98 -11.29 -3.54 9.47
C THR A 98 -12.66 -3.29 8.83
N ILE A 99 -12.78 -3.43 7.50
CA ILE A 99 -14.07 -3.32 6.78
C ILE A 99 -15.10 -4.31 7.34
N ILE A 100 -14.72 -5.57 7.53
CA ILE A 100 -15.58 -6.62 8.10
C ILE A 100 -16.00 -6.28 9.54
N SER A 101 -15.09 -5.75 10.35
CA SER A 101 -15.40 -5.38 11.75
C SER A 101 -16.39 -4.21 11.86
N VAL A 102 -16.36 -3.27 10.91
CA VAL A 102 -17.32 -2.16 10.84
C VAL A 102 -18.72 -2.67 10.49
N GLU A 103 -18.81 -3.69 9.63
CA GLU A 103 -20.06 -4.36 9.25
C GLU A 103 -20.75 -5.03 10.45
N GLN A 104 -20.00 -5.69 11.33
CA GLN A 104 -20.55 -6.35 12.52
C GLN A 104 -21.01 -5.40 13.63
N ARG A 105 -20.48 -4.16 13.67
CA ARG A 105 -20.88 -3.14 14.67
C ARG A 105 -22.11 -2.33 14.27
N SER A 106 -22.51 -2.44 13.00
CA SER A 106 -23.63 -1.69 12.43
C SER A 106 -24.89 -2.54 12.23
N ALA A 107 -24.82 -3.84 12.57
CA ALA A 107 -25.91 -4.81 12.60
C ALA A 107 -26.40 -4.99 14.05
#